data_AF-A0A3M1XZH3-F1
#
_entry.id   AF-A0A3M1XZH3-F1
#
_cell.length_a   1.000
_cell.length_b   1.000
_cell.length_c   1.000
_cell.angle_alpha   90.00
_cell.angle_beta   90.00
_cell.angle_gamma   90.00
#
_symmetry.space_group_name_H-M   'P 1'
#
loop_
_entity.id
_entity.type
_entity.pdbx_description
1 polymer ?
#
loop_
_entity_poly.entity_id
_entity_poly.type
_entity_poly.pdbx_seq_one_letter_code
_entity_poly.pdbx_strand_id
1 'polypeptide(L)'
;MNKSTLGLIGIWLLGVCFLQAQGSHWPEEIEQVEVPTYVLPEGAGYVIIPLDYASPKLRGTQAWAGRQAGEVRQIDLVYTRYPVDFQRWRTDYDWLLDQRLRSLYALDSTLFDQPDIRWRLVLQTGCQSDAEAQTRFHGFVIRYEPAPPAVPEEVVAWADTIPALKPIVRMILHGPLQDSAIYYVLDRHPEWQDKLVVMDWTSSMYPNGAAVLNWYRRHLATASIRHLVFFNDGNRTPHHLKKPGRTGGIYHTSPENLPDVLALMDKVRRAGLGGDPAENDVEALIRASRSLAGDFETLVLIPDRNTSIRDLKLLGHIGLPVRIVLFENERVRQVGLQKVPSGQVDYRIHPHYLTLAALTQGSIHTRSDDIYDLHLVPEGGTFQYHDQLYERMKDGSFRTKRDF
;
A
#
# COMPACT_ATOMS: atom_id res chain seq x y z
N MET A 1 2.16 16.24 -87.94
CA MET A 1 3.33 15.63 -88.62
C MET A 1 4.56 15.81 -87.75
N ASN A 2 5.27 14.70 -87.51
CA ASN A 2 6.63 14.52 -86.93
C ASN A 2 6.83 14.97 -85.46
N LYS A 3 7.00 14.06 -84.47
CA LYS A 3 8.13 13.13 -84.18
C LYS A 3 9.48 13.87 -84.22
N SER A 4 10.39 13.87 -83.23
CA SER A 4 10.54 13.15 -81.95
C SER A 4 11.91 13.55 -81.39
N THR A 5 12.05 13.81 -80.07
CA THR A 5 13.23 13.34 -79.30
C THR A 5 12.97 13.36 -77.80
N LEU A 6 13.36 12.26 -77.15
CA LEU A 6 13.28 11.96 -75.73
C LEU A 6 14.16 12.87 -74.85
N GLY A 7 13.76 13.00 -73.58
CA GLY A 7 14.61 13.41 -72.48
C GLY A 7 13.86 13.38 -71.14
N LEU A 8 13.80 12.20 -70.50
CA LEU A 8 13.36 12.04 -69.11
C LEU A 8 14.38 12.72 -68.18
N ILE A 9 13.95 13.67 -67.34
CA ILE A 9 14.65 14.04 -66.11
C ILE A 9 13.64 14.07 -64.97
N GLY A 10 13.90 13.20 -64.00
CA GLY A 10 13.07 12.94 -62.83
C GLY A 10 13.00 14.11 -61.86
N ILE A 11 11.82 14.26 -61.27
CA ILE A 11 11.52 15.17 -60.17
C ILE A 11 12.11 14.55 -58.89
N TRP A 12 13.17 15.15 -58.36
CA TRP A 12 13.61 14.90 -56.99
C TRP A 12 12.60 15.55 -56.03
N LEU A 13 11.66 14.75 -55.53
CA LEU A 13 10.92 15.08 -54.32
C LEU A 13 11.87 14.91 -53.14
N LEU A 14 12.34 16.03 -52.62
CA LEU A 14 12.98 16.15 -51.30
C LEU A 14 12.02 15.59 -50.25
N GLY A 15 12.22 14.32 -49.90
CA GLY A 15 11.68 13.73 -48.69
C GLY A 15 12.32 14.43 -47.50
N VAL A 16 11.58 15.37 -46.91
CA VAL A 16 11.88 15.87 -45.57
C VAL A 16 11.70 14.69 -44.62
N CYS A 17 12.80 14.04 -44.25
CA CYS A 17 12.84 13.19 -43.07
C CYS A 17 12.46 14.08 -41.89
N PHE A 18 11.27 13.84 -41.32
CA PHE A 18 10.94 14.29 -39.99
C PHE A 18 11.93 13.62 -39.02
N LEU A 19 13.01 14.32 -38.68
CA LEU A 19 13.65 14.12 -37.39
C LEU A 19 12.65 14.63 -36.36
N GLN A 20 11.87 13.73 -35.77
CA GLN A 20 11.28 14.02 -34.47
C GLN A 20 12.45 14.20 -33.50
N ALA A 21 12.60 15.41 -32.99
CA ALA A 21 13.34 15.65 -31.76
C ALA A 21 12.63 14.83 -30.66
N GLN A 22 13.12 13.63 -30.39
CA GLN A 22 12.60 12.83 -29.29
C GLN A 22 13.18 13.41 -28.00
N GLY A 23 12.29 13.98 -27.19
CA GLY A 23 12.64 14.50 -25.87
C GLY A 23 13.33 13.47 -24.98
N SER A 24 13.83 13.96 -23.84
CA SER A 24 14.34 13.13 -22.75
C SER A 24 13.25 12.15 -22.29
N HIS A 25 13.57 10.85 -22.18
CA HIS A 25 12.66 9.83 -21.61
C HIS A 25 12.96 9.56 -20.13
N TRP A 26 13.51 10.55 -19.44
CA TRP A 26 13.76 10.47 -18.02
C TRP A 26 12.45 10.66 -17.25
N PRO A 27 12.15 9.82 -16.24
CA PRO A 27 11.03 10.06 -15.34
C PRO A 27 11.24 11.39 -14.58
N GLU A 28 10.15 12.04 -14.18
CA GLU A 28 10.21 13.33 -13.48
C GLU A 28 10.99 13.27 -12.17
N GLU A 29 10.83 12.16 -11.43
CA GLU A 29 11.58 11.86 -10.22
C GLU A 29 12.25 10.48 -10.33
N ILE A 30 13.57 10.43 -10.07
CA ILE A 30 14.34 9.19 -9.99
C ILE A 30 15.24 9.20 -8.76
N GLU A 31 15.11 8.19 -7.94
CA GLU A 31 15.93 8.02 -6.73
C GLU A 31 17.24 7.31 -7.09
N GLN A 32 18.37 7.85 -6.65
CA GLN A 32 19.66 7.17 -6.78
C GLN A 32 19.98 6.35 -5.53
N VAL A 33 20.29 5.07 -5.71
CA VAL A 33 20.61 4.14 -4.63
C VAL A 33 21.95 3.46 -4.92
N GLU A 34 22.86 3.44 -3.96
CA GLU A 34 24.13 2.70 -4.05
C GLU A 34 24.07 1.43 -3.19
N VAL A 35 24.47 0.29 -3.77
CA VAL A 35 24.55 -1.00 -3.07
C VAL A 35 25.85 -1.72 -3.40
N PRO A 36 26.47 -2.51 -2.50
CA PRO A 36 27.66 -3.29 -2.85
C PRO A 36 27.37 -4.32 -3.95
N THR A 37 26.21 -4.98 -3.90
CA THR A 37 25.74 -5.95 -4.90
C THR A 37 24.23 -5.91 -4.89
N TYR A 38 23.61 -5.89 -6.08
CA TYR A 38 22.16 -5.98 -6.19
C TYR A 38 21.73 -7.45 -6.09
N VAL A 39 20.82 -7.75 -5.16
CA VAL A 39 20.22 -9.08 -5.03
C VAL A 39 18.93 -9.10 -5.84
N LEU A 40 18.83 -9.99 -6.82
CA LEU A 40 17.61 -10.13 -7.62
C LEU A 40 16.47 -10.62 -6.72
N PRO A 41 15.27 -10.04 -6.84
CA PRO A 41 14.12 -10.51 -6.09
C PRO A 41 13.69 -11.90 -6.57
N GLU A 42 13.20 -12.71 -5.65
CA GLU A 42 12.60 -14.02 -5.92
C GLU A 42 11.07 -13.94 -5.78
N GLY A 43 10.34 -14.78 -6.52
CA GLY A 43 8.88 -14.93 -6.40
C GLY A 43 8.07 -14.28 -7.53
N ALA A 44 6.75 -14.41 -7.43
CA ALA A 44 5.80 -13.78 -8.34
C ALA A 44 5.67 -12.29 -8.04
N GLY A 45 5.53 -11.44 -9.07
CA GLY A 45 5.41 -9.97 -8.91
C GLY A 45 6.62 -9.17 -9.39
N TYR A 46 7.61 -9.83 -9.99
CA TYR A 46 8.73 -9.17 -10.64
C TYR A 46 8.89 -9.63 -12.09
N VAL A 47 9.22 -8.70 -12.98
CA VAL A 47 9.77 -9.00 -14.31
C VAL A 47 11.19 -8.49 -14.36
N ILE A 48 12.13 -9.39 -14.64
CA ILE A 48 13.55 -9.07 -14.80
C ILE A 48 13.86 -9.01 -16.30
N ILE A 49 14.33 -7.86 -16.76
CA ILE A 49 14.70 -7.62 -18.16
C ILE A 49 16.20 -7.28 -18.20
N PRO A 50 17.08 -8.27 -18.42
CA PRO A 50 18.51 -8.04 -18.47
C PRO A 50 18.91 -7.13 -19.64
N LEU A 51 19.97 -6.37 -19.44
CA LEU A 51 20.69 -5.60 -20.45
C LEU A 51 22.05 -6.26 -20.72
N ASP A 52 22.54 -6.16 -21.95
CA ASP A 52 23.94 -6.42 -22.26
C ASP A 52 24.86 -5.43 -21.48
N TYR A 53 26.01 -5.90 -21.00
CA TYR A 53 27.00 -5.04 -20.34
C TYR A 53 27.41 -3.88 -21.25
N ALA A 54 27.49 -2.67 -20.69
CA ALA A 54 27.81 -1.42 -21.40
C ALA A 54 26.94 -1.17 -22.66
N SER A 55 25.69 -1.66 -22.67
CA SER A 55 24.80 -1.58 -23.83
C SER A 55 23.36 -1.26 -23.42
N PRO A 56 22.55 -0.66 -24.32
CA PRO A 56 21.11 -0.50 -24.13
C PRO A 56 20.28 -1.72 -24.57
N LYS A 57 20.91 -2.77 -25.10
CA LYS A 57 20.20 -3.92 -25.67
C LYS A 57 19.52 -4.75 -24.58
N LEU A 58 18.18 -4.79 -24.61
CA LEU A 58 17.37 -5.64 -23.76
C LEU A 58 17.44 -7.12 -24.17
N ARG A 59 17.42 -8.01 -23.19
CA ARG A 59 17.26 -9.46 -23.34
C ARG A 59 16.00 -9.92 -22.60
N GLY A 60 15.43 -11.06 -23.00
CA GLY A 60 14.35 -11.69 -22.24
C GLY A 60 13.02 -10.93 -22.27
N THR A 61 12.79 -10.04 -23.25
CA THR A 61 11.59 -9.19 -23.33
C THR A 61 10.27 -9.97 -23.44
N GLN A 62 10.32 -11.24 -23.84
CA GLN A 62 9.17 -12.14 -23.79
C GLN A 62 8.59 -12.30 -22.38
N ALA A 63 9.40 -12.17 -21.32
CA ALA A 63 8.91 -12.19 -19.93
C ALA A 63 8.00 -10.98 -19.65
N TRP A 64 8.29 -9.82 -20.26
CA TRP A 64 7.44 -8.64 -20.17
C TRP A 64 6.12 -8.82 -20.92
N ALA A 65 6.16 -9.39 -22.13
CA ALA A 65 4.96 -9.63 -22.92
C ALA A 65 4.05 -10.73 -22.31
N GLY A 66 4.64 -11.74 -21.67
CA GLY A 66 3.93 -12.86 -21.06
C GLY A 66 3.50 -12.65 -19.61
N ARG A 67 3.71 -11.46 -19.04
CA ARG A 67 3.34 -11.15 -17.66
C ARG A 67 1.81 -11.16 -17.47
N GLN A 68 1.37 -11.43 -16.25
CA GLN A 68 -0.03 -11.19 -15.88
C GLN A 68 -0.33 -9.68 -15.96
N ALA A 69 -1.54 -9.33 -16.43
CA ALA A 69 -2.01 -7.95 -16.35
C ALA A 69 -1.90 -7.47 -14.89
N GLY A 70 -1.50 -6.23 -14.69
CA GLY A 70 -1.19 -5.72 -13.37
C GLY A 70 -0.67 -4.29 -13.42
N GLU A 71 -0.54 -3.70 -12.24
CA GLU A 71 -0.12 -2.32 -12.05
C GLU A 71 1.37 -2.29 -11.68
N VAL A 72 2.15 -1.48 -12.36
CA VAL A 72 3.59 -1.35 -12.08
C VAL A 72 3.77 -0.40 -10.91
N ARG A 73 4.59 -0.80 -9.93
CA ARG A 73 4.82 -0.01 -8.71
C ARG A 73 6.22 0.58 -8.65
N GLN A 74 7.19 -0.14 -9.20
CA GLN A 74 8.58 0.28 -9.13
C GLN A 74 9.36 -0.26 -10.32
N ILE A 75 10.30 0.55 -10.81
CA ILE A 75 11.26 0.14 -11.82
C ILE A 75 12.66 0.50 -11.33
N ASP A 76 13.50 -0.52 -11.17
CA ASP A 76 14.92 -0.34 -10.89
C ASP A 76 15.72 -0.48 -12.20
N LEU A 77 16.45 0.56 -12.57
CA LEU A 77 17.53 0.46 -13.55
C LEU A 77 18.82 0.14 -12.81
N VAL A 78 19.24 -1.12 -12.87
CA VAL A 78 20.41 -1.64 -12.15
C VAL A 78 21.61 -1.69 -13.08
N TYR A 79 22.76 -1.21 -12.61
CA TYR A 79 24.05 -1.32 -13.30
C TYR A 79 25.21 -1.14 -12.33
N THR A 80 26.43 -1.31 -12.82
CA THR A 80 27.66 -1.17 -12.03
C THR A 80 28.20 0.25 -12.07
N ARG A 81 28.65 0.76 -10.92
CA ARG A 81 29.43 2.00 -10.82
C ARG A 81 30.90 1.69 -11.14
N TYR A 82 31.15 1.31 -12.39
CA TYR A 82 32.48 0.98 -12.88
C TYR A 82 32.72 1.57 -14.27
N PRO A 83 33.93 2.14 -14.54
CA PRO A 83 35.03 2.41 -13.59
C PRO A 83 34.65 3.36 -12.44
N VAL A 84 35.31 3.27 -11.28
CA VAL A 84 35.04 4.20 -10.16
C VAL A 84 35.40 5.65 -10.52
N ASP A 85 36.46 5.79 -11.33
CA ASP A 85 36.92 7.06 -11.89
C ASP A 85 36.18 7.34 -13.19
N PHE A 86 35.29 8.34 -13.17
CA PHE A 86 34.47 8.76 -14.31
C PHE A 86 35.29 9.14 -15.54
N GLN A 87 36.55 9.58 -15.39
CA GLN A 87 37.41 9.92 -16.52
C GLN A 87 37.85 8.69 -17.33
N ARG A 88 37.71 7.48 -16.77
CA ARG A 88 38.07 6.21 -17.42
C ARG A 88 36.90 5.55 -18.14
N TRP A 89 35.73 6.17 -18.10
CA TRP A 89 34.55 5.63 -18.76
C TRP A 89 34.73 5.71 -20.26
N ARG A 90 34.60 4.56 -20.94
CA ARG A 90 34.68 4.48 -22.40
C ARG A 90 33.37 4.89 -23.09
N THR A 91 32.27 4.87 -22.34
CA THR A 91 30.94 5.21 -22.82
C THR A 91 30.44 6.41 -22.05
N ASP A 92 29.87 7.38 -22.76
CA ASP A 92 29.15 8.49 -22.14
C ASP A 92 28.01 7.92 -21.29
N TYR A 93 28.08 8.18 -20.00
CA TYR A 93 27.22 7.62 -18.99
C TYR A 93 25.77 8.10 -19.13
N ASP A 94 25.60 9.42 -19.27
CA ASP A 94 24.29 10.04 -19.38
C ASP A 94 23.63 9.59 -20.68
N TRP A 95 24.41 9.48 -21.77
CA TRP A 95 23.94 8.91 -23.02
C TRP A 95 23.52 7.44 -22.88
N LEU A 96 24.35 6.59 -22.26
CA LEU A 96 24.02 5.16 -22.14
C LEU A 96 22.77 4.93 -21.29
N LEU A 97 22.59 5.70 -20.22
CA LEU A 97 21.38 5.64 -19.40
C LEU A 97 20.15 6.10 -20.20
N ASP A 98 20.24 7.20 -20.95
CA ASP A 98 19.16 7.65 -21.84
C ASP A 98 18.81 6.58 -22.88
N GLN A 99 19.79 5.93 -23.51
CA GLN A 99 19.53 4.85 -24.48
C GLN A 99 18.87 3.61 -23.85
N ARG A 100 19.19 3.30 -22.59
CA ARG A 100 18.54 2.20 -21.85
C ARG A 100 17.08 2.54 -21.57
N LEU A 101 16.80 3.76 -21.11
CA LEU A 101 15.43 4.23 -20.89
C LEU A 101 14.63 4.25 -22.20
N ARG A 102 15.24 4.69 -23.31
CA ARG A 102 14.63 4.60 -24.65
C ARG A 102 14.31 3.16 -25.06
N SER A 103 15.18 2.22 -24.73
CA SER A 103 14.94 0.80 -25.04
C SER A 103 13.76 0.25 -24.25
N LEU A 104 13.60 0.66 -22.98
CA LEU A 104 12.42 0.32 -22.19
C LEU A 104 11.16 1.05 -22.71
N TYR A 105 11.26 2.32 -23.09
CA TYR A 105 10.17 3.09 -23.68
C TYR A 105 9.66 2.45 -24.99
N ALA A 106 10.58 1.98 -25.83
CA ALA A 106 10.24 1.27 -27.06
C ALA A 106 9.59 -0.09 -26.79
N LEU A 107 9.90 -0.72 -25.64
CA LEU A 107 9.25 -1.95 -25.21
C LEU A 107 7.83 -1.69 -24.70
N ASP A 108 7.63 -0.66 -23.88
CA ASP A 108 6.33 -0.26 -23.35
C ASP A 108 6.34 1.21 -22.91
N SER A 109 5.81 2.08 -23.78
CA SER A 109 5.79 3.53 -23.53
C SER A 109 4.87 3.91 -22.37
N THR A 110 3.87 3.07 -22.05
CA THR A 110 2.87 3.37 -21.00
C THR A 110 3.48 3.41 -19.60
N LEU A 111 4.68 2.86 -19.42
CA LEU A 111 5.44 2.94 -18.16
C LEU A 111 5.86 4.37 -17.82
N PHE A 112 5.99 5.25 -18.81
CA PHE A 112 6.47 6.61 -18.62
C PHE A 112 5.33 7.63 -18.42
N ASP A 113 4.08 7.18 -18.63
CA ASP A 113 2.87 7.98 -18.44
C ASP A 113 2.23 7.77 -17.05
N GLN A 114 2.76 6.83 -16.25
CA GLN A 114 2.22 6.47 -14.94
C GLN A 114 2.89 7.29 -13.83
N PRO A 115 2.15 8.16 -13.11
CA PRO A 115 2.74 9.04 -12.11
C PRO A 115 3.17 8.31 -10.83
N ASP A 116 2.61 7.13 -10.56
CA ASP A 116 2.79 6.41 -9.30
C ASP A 116 3.92 5.36 -9.34
N ILE A 117 4.71 5.29 -10.42
CA ILE A 117 5.85 4.39 -10.50
C ILE A 117 7.03 5.00 -9.77
N ARG A 118 7.53 4.33 -8.72
CA ARG A 118 8.82 4.68 -8.11
C ARG A 118 9.96 4.25 -9.03
N TRP A 119 10.71 5.21 -9.56
CA TRP A 119 11.90 4.93 -10.36
C TRP A 119 13.15 4.97 -9.50
N ARG A 120 14.01 3.95 -9.64
CA ARG A 120 15.31 3.91 -8.97
C ARG A 120 16.44 3.64 -9.93
N LEU A 121 17.49 4.43 -9.79
CA LEU A 121 18.79 4.23 -10.42
C LEU A 121 19.69 3.51 -9.41
N VAL A 122 19.96 2.22 -9.63
CA VAL A 122 20.66 1.38 -8.64
C VAL A 122 22.10 1.09 -9.09
N LEU A 123 23.05 1.65 -8.35
CA LEU A 123 24.49 1.58 -8.63
C LEU A 123 25.15 0.52 -7.77
N GLN A 124 25.67 -0.53 -8.41
CA GLN A 124 26.46 -1.55 -7.75
C GLN A 124 27.91 -1.10 -7.59
N THR A 125 28.37 -0.93 -6.35
CA THR A 125 29.69 -0.35 -6.00
C THR A 125 30.75 -1.38 -5.67
N GLY A 126 30.39 -2.65 -5.48
CA GLY A 126 31.31 -3.72 -5.07
C GLY A 126 32.08 -4.40 -6.20
N CYS A 127 32.24 -3.76 -7.37
CA CYS A 127 33.06 -4.26 -8.48
C CYS A 127 34.34 -3.43 -8.62
N GLN A 128 35.49 -4.11 -8.67
CA GLN A 128 36.82 -3.48 -8.73
C GLN A 128 37.49 -3.62 -10.10
N SER A 129 36.96 -4.48 -10.97
CA SER A 129 37.49 -4.73 -12.31
C SER A 129 36.40 -4.78 -13.37
N ASP A 130 36.76 -4.58 -14.64
CA ASP A 130 35.83 -4.70 -15.77
C ASP A 130 35.26 -6.13 -15.88
N ALA A 131 36.09 -7.14 -15.59
CA ALA A 131 35.67 -8.53 -15.55
C ALA A 131 34.62 -8.78 -14.46
N GLU A 132 34.82 -8.25 -13.25
CA GLU A 132 33.79 -8.31 -12.20
C GLU A 132 32.54 -7.54 -12.61
N ALA A 133 32.70 -6.34 -13.17
CA ALA A 133 31.59 -5.50 -13.60
C ALA A 133 30.73 -6.24 -14.63
N GLN A 134 31.32 -6.90 -15.63
CA GLN A 134 30.62 -7.72 -16.63
C GLN A 134 29.79 -8.87 -16.04
N THR A 135 30.20 -9.41 -14.88
CA THR A 135 29.46 -10.51 -14.21
C THR A 135 28.30 -10.04 -13.34
N ARG A 136 28.22 -8.74 -13.02
CA ARG A 136 27.09 -8.19 -12.25
C ARG A 136 25.84 -8.10 -13.12
N PHE A 137 24.68 -8.03 -12.46
CA PHE A 137 23.42 -7.82 -13.19
C PHE A 137 23.35 -6.38 -13.72
N HIS A 138 22.96 -6.24 -14.99
CA HIS A 138 22.53 -4.98 -15.60
C HIS A 138 21.17 -5.21 -16.21
N GLY A 139 20.24 -4.29 -16.02
CA GLY A 139 18.89 -4.49 -16.52
C GLY A 139 17.86 -3.67 -15.78
N PHE A 140 16.61 -3.92 -16.18
CA PHE A 140 15.45 -3.43 -15.47
C PHE A 140 14.88 -4.52 -14.58
N VAL A 141 14.58 -4.18 -13.33
CA VAL A 141 13.78 -5.01 -12.44
C VAL A 141 12.47 -4.27 -12.20
N ILE A 142 11.40 -4.81 -12.75
CA ILE A 142 10.08 -4.20 -12.72
C ILE A 142 9.23 -4.93 -11.69
N ARG A 143 8.90 -4.24 -10.60
CA ARG A 143 7.93 -4.74 -9.61
C ARG A 143 6.53 -4.36 -10.06
N TYR A 144 5.65 -5.34 -10.13
CA TYR A 144 4.25 -5.12 -10.47
C TYR A 144 3.33 -5.94 -9.56
N GLU A 145 2.14 -5.42 -9.33
CA GLU A 145 1.05 -6.10 -8.64
C GLU A 145 0.11 -6.71 -9.68
N PRO A 146 -0.10 -8.03 -9.71
CA PRO A 146 -1.12 -8.64 -10.57
C PRO A 146 -2.48 -7.99 -10.36
N ALA A 147 -3.23 -7.83 -11.44
CA ALA A 147 -4.60 -7.35 -11.37
C ALA A 147 -5.44 -8.33 -10.54
N PRO A 148 -6.31 -7.83 -9.65
CA PRO A 148 -7.20 -8.69 -8.89
C PRO A 148 -8.14 -9.41 -9.85
N PRO A 149 -8.65 -10.62 -9.49
CA PRO A 149 -9.64 -11.30 -10.31
C PRO A 149 -10.82 -10.39 -10.63
N ALA A 150 -11.29 -10.47 -11.88
CA ALA A 150 -12.45 -9.73 -12.32
C ALA A 150 -13.65 -10.06 -11.41
N VAL A 151 -14.42 -9.02 -11.05
CA VAL A 151 -15.67 -9.21 -10.31
C VAL A 151 -16.78 -9.50 -11.32
N PRO A 152 -17.64 -10.51 -11.08
CA PRO A 152 -18.77 -10.78 -11.96
C PRO A 152 -19.64 -9.54 -12.17
N GLU A 153 -20.05 -9.29 -13.41
CA GLU A 153 -20.81 -8.10 -13.80
C GLU A 153 -22.12 -7.97 -13.00
N GLU A 154 -22.76 -9.09 -12.68
CA GLU A 154 -23.96 -9.16 -11.83
C GLU A 154 -23.76 -8.57 -10.43
N VAL A 155 -22.57 -8.72 -9.84
CA VAL A 155 -22.24 -8.18 -8.51
C VAL A 155 -22.07 -6.67 -8.60
N VAL A 156 -21.43 -6.18 -9.67
CA VAL A 156 -21.28 -4.75 -9.94
C VAL A 156 -22.65 -4.11 -10.20
N ALA A 157 -23.48 -4.75 -11.02
CA ALA A 157 -24.83 -4.30 -11.32
C ALA A 157 -25.71 -4.23 -10.07
N TRP A 158 -25.66 -5.27 -9.22
CA TRP A 158 -26.37 -5.27 -7.92
C TRP A 158 -25.88 -4.12 -7.03
N ALA A 159 -24.58 -3.93 -6.87
CA ALA A 159 -24.03 -2.84 -6.06
C ALA A 159 -24.45 -1.46 -6.59
N ASP A 160 -24.53 -1.31 -7.92
CA ASP A 160 -24.99 -0.08 -8.57
C ASP A 160 -26.47 0.23 -8.29
N THR A 161 -27.29 -0.77 -7.90
CA THR A 161 -28.67 -0.54 -7.43
C THR A 161 -28.76 0.07 -6.03
N ILE A 162 -27.66 0.09 -5.26
CA ILE A 162 -27.62 0.59 -3.88
C ILE A 162 -26.72 1.85 -3.86
N PRO A 163 -27.29 3.07 -3.94
CA PRO A 163 -26.51 4.31 -4.06
C PRO A 163 -25.45 4.52 -2.97
N ALA A 164 -25.72 4.04 -1.76
CA ALA A 164 -24.81 4.14 -0.62
C ALA A 164 -23.61 3.16 -0.69
N LEU A 165 -23.75 2.03 -1.38
CA LEU A 165 -22.65 1.07 -1.56
C LEU A 165 -21.85 1.33 -2.82
N LYS A 166 -22.48 1.87 -3.87
CA LYS A 166 -21.83 2.19 -5.14
C LYS A 166 -20.44 2.84 -5.01
N PRO A 167 -20.23 3.91 -4.21
CA PRO A 167 -18.90 4.49 -4.04
C PRO A 167 -17.92 3.51 -3.38
N ILE A 168 -18.36 2.78 -2.35
CA ILE A 168 -17.55 1.79 -1.62
C ILE A 168 -17.11 0.66 -2.56
N VAL A 169 -18.04 0.12 -3.35
CA VAL A 169 -17.74 -0.95 -4.30
C VAL A 169 -16.78 -0.45 -5.37
N ARG A 170 -16.98 0.75 -5.93
CA ARG A 170 -16.02 1.33 -6.87
C ARG A 170 -14.62 1.47 -6.26
N MET A 171 -14.50 1.82 -4.99
CA MET A 171 -13.21 1.88 -4.28
C MET A 171 -12.57 0.50 -4.13
N ILE A 172 -13.36 -0.54 -3.80
CA ILE A 172 -12.91 -1.94 -3.73
C ILE A 172 -12.45 -2.46 -5.10
N LEU A 173 -13.06 -1.97 -6.19
CA LEU A 173 -12.77 -2.41 -7.55
C LEU A 173 -11.58 -1.67 -8.18
N HIS A 174 -11.52 -0.35 -8.01
CA HIS A 174 -10.70 0.53 -8.86
C HIS A 174 -9.70 1.40 -8.12
N GLY A 175 -9.84 1.59 -6.80
CA GLY A 175 -8.93 2.50 -6.09
C GLY A 175 -7.51 1.93 -6.02
N PRO A 176 -6.48 2.77 -6.19
CA PRO A 176 -5.60 3.12 -5.09
C PRO A 176 -6.33 4.12 -4.19
N LEU A 177 -6.20 3.96 -2.88
CA LEU A 177 -6.81 4.86 -1.92
C LEU A 177 -5.76 5.81 -1.38
N GLN A 178 -6.09 7.10 -1.35
CA GLN A 178 -5.33 8.07 -0.58
C GLN A 178 -5.17 7.52 0.84
N ASP A 179 -3.90 7.41 1.24
CA ASP A 179 -3.39 6.65 2.38
C ASP A 179 -3.64 5.13 2.38
N SER A 180 -2.76 4.42 1.68
CA SER A 180 -2.73 2.95 1.61
C SER A 180 -1.96 2.31 2.77
N ALA A 181 -2.12 2.79 4.01
CA ALA A 181 -1.47 2.22 5.19
C ALA A 181 -1.60 0.68 5.24
N ILE A 182 -2.78 0.14 4.88
CA ILE A 182 -2.97 -1.32 4.81
C ILE A 182 -2.05 -2.03 3.81
N TYR A 183 -1.78 -1.43 2.64
CA TYR A 183 -0.88 -2.01 1.65
C TYR A 183 0.54 -2.02 2.21
N TYR A 184 1.01 -0.88 2.70
CA TYR A 184 2.37 -0.79 3.24
C TYR A 184 2.58 -1.71 4.44
N VAL A 185 1.61 -1.77 5.36
CA VAL A 185 1.68 -2.61 6.55
C VAL A 185 1.64 -4.08 6.19
N LEU A 186 0.66 -4.54 5.41
CA LEU A 186 0.55 -5.96 5.13
C LEU A 186 1.66 -6.46 4.19
N ASP A 187 2.13 -5.63 3.25
CA ASP A 187 3.23 -5.99 2.35
C ASP A 187 4.57 -6.12 3.09
N ARG A 188 4.80 -5.32 4.13
CA ARG A 188 6.03 -5.41 4.96
C ARG A 188 5.93 -6.40 6.11
N HIS A 189 4.75 -7.00 6.33
CA HIS A 189 4.52 -8.08 7.29
C HIS A 189 4.09 -9.41 6.64
N PRO A 190 4.93 -10.00 5.78
CA PRO A 190 4.64 -11.30 5.17
C PRO A 190 4.60 -12.44 6.19
N GLU A 191 5.15 -12.26 7.40
CA GLU A 191 5.11 -13.24 8.48
C GLU A 191 3.73 -13.36 9.15
N TRP A 192 2.84 -12.39 8.95
CA TRP A 192 1.47 -12.48 9.47
C TRP A 192 0.66 -13.42 8.58
N GLN A 193 0.43 -14.64 9.05
CA GLN A 193 -0.40 -15.62 8.35
C GLN A 193 -1.76 -15.78 9.06
N ASP A 194 -2.73 -16.39 8.37
CA ASP A 194 -4.10 -16.67 8.83
C ASP A 194 -4.69 -15.58 9.74
N LYS A 195 -4.79 -14.35 9.23
CA LYS A 195 -5.27 -13.16 9.92
C LYS A 195 -6.78 -13.23 10.16
N LEU A 196 -7.16 -12.89 11.39
CA LEU A 196 -8.49 -12.42 11.76
C LEU A 196 -8.45 -10.88 11.80
N VAL A 197 -9.09 -10.24 10.83
CA VAL A 197 -9.18 -8.78 10.76
C VAL A 197 -10.51 -8.32 11.35
N VAL A 198 -10.42 -7.57 12.45
CA VAL A 198 -11.54 -6.91 13.13
C VAL A 198 -11.50 -5.43 12.76
N MET A 199 -12.56 -4.92 12.14
CA MET A 199 -12.56 -3.60 11.53
C MET A 199 -13.80 -2.79 11.91
N ASP A 200 -13.57 -1.52 12.22
CA ASP A 200 -14.61 -0.51 12.35
C ASP A 200 -15.29 -0.31 10.99
N TRP A 201 -16.63 -0.43 10.98
CA TRP A 201 -17.47 -0.24 9.81
C TRP A 201 -18.53 0.84 10.01
N THR A 202 -18.12 1.94 10.62
CA THR A 202 -18.86 3.20 10.68
C THR A 202 -18.59 4.05 9.43
N SER A 203 -19.38 5.12 9.25
CA SER A 203 -19.36 5.91 8.02
C SER A 203 -18.02 6.60 7.70
N SER A 204 -17.23 6.95 8.73
CA SER A 204 -15.87 7.50 8.56
C SER A 204 -14.87 6.47 8.04
N MET A 205 -15.13 5.17 8.26
CA MET A 205 -14.21 4.09 7.97
C MET A 205 -14.45 3.38 6.63
N TYR A 206 -15.50 3.74 5.88
CA TYR A 206 -15.78 3.11 4.58
C TYR A 206 -14.62 3.21 3.57
N PRO A 207 -13.90 4.34 3.45
CA PRO A 207 -12.71 4.39 2.59
C PRO A 207 -11.63 3.40 3.01
N ASN A 208 -11.28 3.41 4.30
CA ASN A 208 -10.21 2.57 4.84
C ASN A 208 -10.53 1.10 4.70
N GLY A 209 -11.77 0.71 5.03
CA GLY A 209 -12.16 -0.68 4.90
C GLY A 209 -12.42 -1.15 3.46
N ALA A 210 -12.74 -0.24 2.53
CA ALA A 210 -12.67 -0.54 1.10
C ALA A 210 -11.22 -0.82 0.65
N ALA A 211 -10.22 -0.16 1.24
CA ALA A 211 -8.80 -0.40 0.98
C ALA A 211 -8.37 -1.81 1.38
N VAL A 212 -8.84 -2.28 2.53
CA VAL A 212 -8.55 -3.64 3.01
C VAL A 212 -9.05 -4.69 2.02
N LEU A 213 -10.27 -4.51 1.49
CA LEU A 213 -10.85 -5.44 0.53
C LEU A 213 -10.20 -5.34 -0.86
N ASN A 214 -9.81 -4.14 -1.29
CA ASN A 214 -9.04 -3.97 -2.52
C ASN A 214 -7.69 -4.68 -2.41
N TRP A 215 -6.95 -4.47 -1.30
CA TRP A 215 -5.69 -5.16 -1.02
C TRP A 215 -5.89 -6.67 -1.02
N TYR A 216 -6.88 -7.18 -0.28
CA TYR A 216 -7.15 -8.63 -0.20
C TYR A 216 -7.38 -9.25 -1.59
N ARG A 217 -8.18 -8.60 -2.43
CA ARG A 217 -8.48 -9.08 -3.80
C ARG A 217 -7.24 -9.14 -4.70
N ARG A 218 -6.28 -8.23 -4.51
CA ARG A 218 -5.00 -8.21 -5.24
C ARG A 218 -4.04 -9.29 -4.75
N HIS A 219 -4.23 -9.76 -3.52
CA HIS A 219 -3.32 -10.68 -2.87
C HIS A 219 -3.89 -12.09 -2.70
N LEU A 220 -5.03 -12.45 -3.32
CA LEU A 220 -5.72 -13.74 -3.08
C LEU A 220 -4.83 -15.00 -3.13
N ALA A 221 -3.81 -15.02 -3.98
CA ALA A 221 -2.88 -16.14 -4.09
C ALA A 221 -1.93 -16.28 -2.88
N THR A 222 -1.69 -15.19 -2.17
CA THR A 222 -0.80 -15.08 -0.99
C THR A 222 -1.56 -14.59 0.25
N ALA A 223 -2.88 -14.39 0.13
CA ALA A 223 -3.67 -13.64 1.09
C ALA A 223 -3.90 -14.51 2.31
N SER A 224 -3.44 -14.00 3.44
CA SER A 224 -3.60 -14.64 4.73
C SER A 224 -4.84 -14.19 5.48
N ILE A 225 -5.75 -13.38 4.93
CA ILE A 225 -6.97 -13.01 5.68
C ILE A 225 -7.99 -14.15 5.61
N ARG A 226 -8.18 -14.86 6.71
CA ARG A 226 -9.17 -15.95 6.83
C ARG A 226 -10.55 -15.44 7.25
N HIS A 227 -10.57 -14.39 8.06
CA HIS A 227 -11.81 -13.87 8.63
C HIS A 227 -11.85 -12.35 8.61
N LEU A 228 -13.02 -11.83 8.26
CA LEU A 228 -13.38 -10.43 8.42
C LEU A 228 -14.48 -10.30 9.47
N VAL A 229 -14.27 -9.42 10.43
CA VAL A 229 -15.27 -9.03 11.41
C VAL A 229 -15.47 -7.52 11.33
N PHE A 230 -16.71 -7.10 11.14
CA PHE A 230 -17.11 -5.69 11.11
C PHE A 230 -17.84 -5.33 12.40
N PHE A 231 -17.58 -4.17 12.97
CA PHE A 231 -18.38 -3.60 14.06
C PHE A 231 -18.90 -2.19 13.73
N ASN A 232 -20.05 -1.79 14.27
CA ASN A 232 -20.71 -0.52 13.97
C ASN A 232 -21.23 0.26 15.19
N ASP A 233 -20.64 0.00 16.35
CA ASP A 233 -21.04 0.56 17.65
C ASP A 233 -22.48 0.25 18.08
N GLY A 234 -22.93 -0.97 17.83
CA GLY A 234 -24.15 -1.47 18.47
C GLY A 234 -25.44 -1.12 17.76
N ASN A 235 -25.48 -1.17 16.42
CA ASN A 235 -26.73 -1.22 15.65
C ASN A 235 -27.72 -0.06 15.95
N ARG A 236 -27.23 1.18 15.98
CA ARG A 236 -28.02 2.38 16.35
C ARG A 236 -28.59 2.35 17.77
N THR A 237 -28.07 1.48 18.65
CA THR A 237 -28.36 1.58 20.09
C THR A 237 -28.01 3.01 20.53
N PRO A 238 -28.93 3.76 21.17
CA PRO A 238 -28.63 5.10 21.65
C PRO A 238 -27.41 5.13 22.58
N HIS A 239 -26.55 6.16 22.48
CA HIS A 239 -25.29 6.28 23.23
C HIS A 239 -25.43 5.92 24.72
N HIS A 240 -26.45 6.45 25.38
CA HIS A 240 -26.70 6.26 26.81
C HIS A 240 -27.13 4.82 27.21
N LEU A 241 -27.52 3.99 26.24
CA LEU A 241 -27.88 2.58 26.45
C LEU A 241 -26.73 1.62 26.13
N LYS A 242 -25.67 2.09 25.48
CA LYS A 242 -24.50 1.28 25.15
C LYS A 242 -23.75 0.91 26.41
N LYS A 243 -23.67 -0.39 26.71
CA LYS A 243 -22.97 -0.93 27.88
C LYS A 243 -21.73 -1.67 27.41
N PRO A 244 -20.53 -1.35 27.93
CA PRO A 244 -19.30 -2.07 27.58
C PRO A 244 -19.47 -3.59 27.62
N GLY A 245 -19.12 -4.28 26.52
CA GLY A 245 -19.23 -5.74 26.38
C GLY A 245 -20.63 -6.23 25.95
N ARG A 246 -21.60 -5.32 25.85
CA ARG A 246 -22.99 -5.58 25.43
C ARG A 246 -23.51 -4.50 24.47
N THR A 247 -22.64 -3.73 23.83
CA THR A 247 -23.01 -2.77 22.80
C THR A 247 -23.53 -3.49 21.56
N GLY A 248 -22.88 -4.60 21.17
CA GLY A 248 -23.28 -5.41 20.03
C GLY A 248 -22.85 -4.84 18.68
N GLY A 249 -23.58 -5.17 17.61
CA GLY A 249 -23.27 -4.69 16.27
C GLY A 249 -21.99 -5.27 15.68
N ILE A 250 -21.74 -6.55 15.92
CA ILE A 250 -20.53 -7.28 15.48
C ILE A 250 -20.96 -8.37 14.50
N TYR A 251 -20.29 -8.42 13.35
CA TYR A 251 -20.69 -9.21 12.19
C TYR A 251 -19.48 -9.90 11.58
N HIS A 252 -19.60 -11.16 11.16
CA HIS A 252 -18.48 -11.97 10.66
C HIS A 252 -18.78 -12.53 9.26
N THR A 253 -17.74 -12.62 8.43
CA THR A 253 -17.73 -13.36 7.15
C THR A 253 -16.33 -13.93 6.86
N SER A 254 -16.28 -14.97 6.02
CA SER A 254 -15.07 -15.30 5.27
C SER A 254 -14.95 -14.34 4.07
N PRO A 255 -13.73 -13.87 3.71
CA PRO A 255 -13.54 -12.99 2.57
C PRO A 255 -13.49 -13.70 1.21
N GLU A 256 -13.53 -15.04 1.17
CA GLU A 256 -13.48 -15.84 -0.07
C GLU A 256 -14.59 -15.50 -1.08
N ASN A 257 -15.78 -15.15 -0.59
CA ASN A 257 -16.93 -14.80 -1.42
C ASN A 257 -17.20 -13.29 -1.34
N LEU A 258 -16.71 -12.54 -2.34
CA LEU A 258 -16.91 -11.09 -2.41
C LEU A 258 -18.40 -10.68 -2.35
N PRO A 259 -19.34 -11.31 -3.08
CA PRO A 259 -20.78 -11.04 -2.91
C PRO A 259 -21.26 -11.09 -1.45
N ASP A 260 -20.87 -12.12 -0.69
CA ASP A 260 -21.26 -12.27 0.72
C ASP A 260 -20.66 -11.17 1.59
N VAL A 261 -19.40 -10.80 1.33
CA VAL A 261 -18.72 -9.68 1.99
C VAL A 261 -19.47 -8.38 1.74
N LEU A 262 -19.81 -8.08 0.48
CA LEU A 262 -20.54 -6.85 0.12
C LEU A 262 -21.94 -6.82 0.72
N ALA A 263 -22.66 -7.95 0.73
CA ALA A 263 -23.97 -8.08 1.37
C ALA A 263 -23.88 -7.85 2.88
N LEU A 264 -22.82 -8.36 3.53
CA LEU A 264 -22.59 -8.14 4.96
C LEU A 264 -22.25 -6.68 5.26
N MET A 265 -21.39 -6.04 4.47
CA MET A 265 -21.05 -4.62 4.63
C MET A 265 -22.28 -3.72 4.54
N ASP A 266 -23.20 -4.00 3.60
CA ASP A 266 -24.46 -3.27 3.52
C ASP A 266 -25.37 -3.51 4.72
N LYS A 267 -25.45 -4.76 5.19
CA LYS A 267 -26.20 -5.12 6.40
C LYS A 267 -25.67 -4.36 7.62
N VAL A 268 -24.35 -4.32 7.81
CA VAL A 268 -23.69 -3.62 8.93
C VAL A 268 -23.96 -2.12 8.86
N ARG A 269 -23.77 -1.51 7.68
CA ARG A 269 -24.05 -0.08 7.41
C ARG A 269 -25.51 0.27 7.69
N ARG A 270 -26.46 -0.54 7.24
CA ARG A 270 -27.89 -0.32 7.50
C ARG A 270 -28.25 -0.46 8.97
N ALA A 271 -27.53 -1.32 9.70
CA ALA A 271 -27.73 -1.49 11.11
C ALA A 271 -27.16 -0.32 11.94
N GLY A 272 -26.08 0.34 11.51
CA GLY A 272 -25.45 1.47 12.22
C GLY A 272 -24.37 2.18 11.41
N LEU A 273 -24.25 3.50 11.62
CA LEU A 273 -23.30 4.37 10.90
C LEU A 273 -22.22 4.98 11.83
N GLY A 274 -22.22 4.64 13.12
CA GLY A 274 -21.40 5.28 14.15
C GLY A 274 -21.96 6.61 14.63
N GLY A 275 -21.08 7.52 15.04
CA GLY A 275 -21.40 8.91 15.40
C GLY A 275 -21.15 9.26 16.88
N ASP A 276 -20.73 8.30 17.69
CA ASP A 276 -20.32 8.55 19.06
C ASP A 276 -18.82 8.86 19.15
N PRO A 277 -18.35 9.61 20.17
CA PRO A 277 -16.90 9.85 20.36
C PRO A 277 -16.09 8.59 20.73
N ALA A 278 -16.79 7.50 21.06
CA ALA A 278 -16.17 6.27 21.52
C ALA A 278 -16.83 5.04 20.88
N GLU A 279 -16.03 4.04 20.54
CA GLU A 279 -16.40 2.85 19.77
C GLU A 279 -16.23 1.55 20.59
N ASN A 280 -16.84 0.44 20.17
CA ASN A 280 -16.83 -0.84 20.91
C ASN A 280 -15.77 -1.86 20.44
N ASP A 281 -14.55 -1.37 20.20
CA ASP A 281 -13.42 -2.12 19.65
C ASP A 281 -13.08 -3.38 20.45
N VAL A 282 -13.05 -3.28 21.78
CA VAL A 282 -12.59 -4.37 22.65
C VAL A 282 -13.64 -5.47 22.73
N GLU A 283 -14.93 -5.12 22.76
CA GLU A 283 -16.01 -6.10 22.62
C GLU A 283 -15.91 -6.85 21.29
N ALA A 284 -15.64 -6.14 20.18
CA ALA A 284 -15.47 -6.76 18.88
C ALA A 284 -14.30 -7.75 18.86
N LEU A 285 -13.13 -7.34 19.36
CA LEU A 285 -11.94 -8.19 19.47
C LEU A 285 -12.19 -9.43 20.33
N ILE A 286 -12.80 -9.28 21.51
CA ILE A 286 -13.09 -10.40 22.40
C ILE A 286 -14.07 -11.38 21.74
N ARG A 287 -15.14 -10.88 21.12
CA ARG A 287 -16.12 -11.77 20.49
C ARG A 287 -15.50 -12.51 19.31
N ALA A 288 -14.81 -11.80 18.42
CA ALA A 288 -14.18 -12.38 17.25
C ALA A 288 -13.14 -13.45 17.61
N SER A 289 -12.19 -13.09 18.47
CA SER A 289 -11.09 -14.00 18.87
C SER A 289 -11.59 -15.25 19.60
N ARG A 290 -12.68 -15.15 20.37
CA ARG A 290 -13.28 -16.31 21.04
C ARG A 290 -14.10 -17.18 20.09
N SER A 291 -14.90 -16.58 19.20
CA SER A 291 -15.76 -17.34 18.29
C SER A 291 -14.97 -18.07 17.20
N LEU A 292 -13.77 -17.58 16.89
CA LEU A 292 -12.91 -18.09 15.82
C LEU A 292 -11.61 -18.69 16.39
N ALA A 293 -11.58 -19.00 17.69
CA ALA A 293 -10.40 -19.51 18.36
C ALA A 293 -9.89 -20.79 17.67
N GLY A 294 -8.61 -20.79 17.28
CA GLY A 294 -7.96 -21.92 16.60
C GLY A 294 -8.08 -21.90 15.07
N ASP A 295 -8.78 -20.93 14.48
CA ASP A 295 -8.91 -20.77 13.01
C ASP A 295 -8.20 -19.49 12.51
N PHE A 296 -7.35 -18.89 13.33
CA PHE A 296 -6.49 -17.77 12.93
C PHE A 296 -5.18 -17.80 13.73
N GLU A 297 -4.12 -17.22 13.17
CA GLU A 297 -2.82 -17.05 13.83
C GLU A 297 -2.60 -15.61 14.27
N THR A 298 -2.98 -14.62 13.44
CA THR A 298 -2.74 -13.20 13.70
C THR A 298 -4.05 -12.44 13.95
N LEU A 299 -4.17 -11.75 15.09
CA LEU A 299 -5.31 -10.87 15.38
C LEU A 299 -4.99 -9.42 14.99
N VAL A 300 -5.75 -8.86 14.05
CA VAL A 300 -5.55 -7.50 13.52
C VAL A 300 -6.76 -6.63 13.85
N LEU A 301 -6.54 -5.44 14.41
CA LEU A 301 -7.55 -4.40 14.61
C LEU A 301 -7.34 -3.27 13.58
N ILE A 302 -8.41 -2.86 12.90
CA ILE A 302 -8.46 -1.67 12.04
C ILE A 302 -9.55 -0.73 12.58
N PRO A 303 -9.20 0.21 13.47
CA PRO A 303 -10.18 1.08 14.12
C PRO A 303 -10.25 2.46 13.46
N ASP A 304 -11.26 3.27 13.79
CA ASP A 304 -11.19 4.72 13.54
C ASP A 304 -10.17 5.34 14.51
N ARG A 305 -9.05 5.78 13.96
CA ARG A 305 -7.97 6.43 14.71
C ARG A 305 -8.44 7.63 15.55
N ASN A 306 -9.50 8.31 15.12
CA ASN A 306 -9.97 9.54 15.77
C ASN A 306 -10.94 9.30 16.94
N THR A 307 -11.36 8.06 17.18
CA THR A 307 -12.27 7.71 18.27
C THR A 307 -11.52 7.13 19.46
N SER A 308 -12.15 7.23 20.63
CA SER A 308 -11.68 6.57 21.84
C SER A 308 -12.32 5.18 21.96
N ILE A 309 -11.66 4.25 22.63
CA ILE A 309 -12.25 2.94 22.93
C ILE A 309 -13.21 3.03 24.13
N ARG A 310 -14.50 2.73 23.93
CA ARG A 310 -15.58 2.76 24.95
C ARG A 310 -15.39 1.73 26.05
N ASP A 311 -14.93 0.56 25.66
CA ASP A 311 -14.90 -0.65 26.46
C ASP A 311 -13.48 -1.08 26.85
N LEU A 312 -12.57 -0.10 26.95
CA LEU A 312 -11.16 -0.27 27.33
C LEU A 312 -10.98 -1.08 28.62
N LYS A 313 -11.91 -0.97 29.57
CA LYS A 313 -11.89 -1.76 30.83
C LYS A 313 -12.00 -3.28 30.62
N LEU A 314 -12.37 -3.74 29.43
CA LEU A 314 -12.47 -5.16 29.09
C LEU A 314 -11.16 -5.73 28.52
N LEU A 315 -10.12 -4.90 28.34
CA LEU A 315 -8.85 -5.32 27.70
C LEU A 315 -8.22 -6.56 28.35
N GLY A 316 -8.35 -6.73 29.67
CA GLY A 316 -7.84 -7.89 30.39
C GLY A 316 -8.46 -9.24 29.98
N HIS A 317 -9.48 -9.24 29.11
CA HIS A 317 -10.09 -10.43 28.55
C HIS A 317 -9.53 -10.83 27.18
N ILE A 318 -8.62 -10.04 26.60
CA ILE A 318 -7.89 -10.36 25.38
C ILE A 318 -6.58 -11.03 25.78
N GLY A 319 -6.44 -12.33 25.45
CA GLY A 319 -5.26 -13.13 25.77
C GLY A 319 -4.25 -13.26 24.64
N LEU A 320 -4.38 -12.44 23.58
CA LEU A 320 -3.60 -12.54 22.35
C LEU A 320 -3.02 -11.16 21.99
N PRO A 321 -1.79 -11.10 21.44
CA PRO A 321 -1.26 -9.87 20.84
C PRO A 321 -2.18 -9.34 19.75
N VAL A 322 -2.51 -8.04 19.83
CA VAL A 322 -3.31 -7.36 18.81
C VAL A 322 -2.39 -6.49 17.95
N ARG A 323 -2.41 -6.71 16.63
CA ARG A 323 -1.75 -5.83 15.65
C ARG A 323 -2.73 -4.74 15.25
N ILE A 324 -2.47 -3.49 15.64
CA ILE A 324 -3.36 -2.36 15.38
C ILE A 324 -2.87 -1.62 14.14
N VAL A 325 -3.67 -1.56 13.08
CA VAL A 325 -3.36 -0.81 11.87
C VAL A 325 -4.10 0.52 11.91
N LEU A 326 -3.36 1.63 11.97
CA LEU A 326 -3.91 2.97 12.00
C LEU A 326 -3.65 3.68 10.68
N PHE A 327 -4.73 4.16 10.06
CA PHE A 327 -4.64 4.98 8.84
C PHE A 327 -4.23 6.42 9.21
N GLU A 328 -3.28 6.95 8.46
CA GLU A 328 -2.76 8.31 8.45
C GLU A 328 -3.54 9.16 7.43
N ASN A 329 -4.82 9.39 7.69
CA ASN A 329 -5.64 10.21 6.80
C ASN A 329 -5.09 11.65 6.75
N GLU A 330 -4.83 12.16 5.54
CA GLU A 330 -4.66 13.60 5.32
C GLU A 330 -5.93 14.32 5.81
N ARG A 331 -5.77 15.27 6.74
CA ARG A 331 -6.95 15.97 7.25
C ARG A 331 -7.45 17.01 6.25
N VAL A 332 -8.72 16.85 5.87
CA VAL A 332 -9.62 18.00 5.71
C VAL A 332 -10.55 18.05 6.94
N ARG A 333 -10.15 18.85 7.95
CA ARG A 333 -10.95 19.36 9.11
C ARG A 333 -11.66 18.29 9.97
N GLN A 334 -11.50 18.16 11.29
CA GLN A 334 -11.53 19.15 12.36
C GLN A 334 -11.19 18.38 13.67
N VAL A 335 -10.29 18.88 14.53
CA VAL A 335 -10.31 18.55 15.97
C VAL A 335 -10.43 19.87 16.71
N GLY A 336 -11.63 20.14 17.22
CA GLY A 336 -11.96 21.42 17.86
C GLY A 336 -11.99 22.62 16.91
N LEU A 337 -11.94 23.83 17.49
CA LEU A 337 -12.01 25.11 16.78
C LEU A 337 -10.74 25.49 16.01
N GLN A 338 -9.70 24.63 15.99
CA GLN A 338 -8.48 24.90 15.23
C GLN A 338 -8.51 24.21 13.87
N LYS A 339 -8.49 25.03 12.82
CA LYS A 339 -8.23 24.59 11.45
C LYS A 339 -6.76 24.18 11.34
N VAL A 340 -6.48 22.90 11.16
CA VAL A 340 -5.19 22.46 10.63
C VAL A 340 -5.19 22.76 9.12
N PRO A 341 -4.12 23.36 8.56
CA PRO A 341 -4.01 23.57 7.12
C PRO A 341 -4.15 22.25 6.35
N SER A 342 -4.86 22.27 5.22
CA SER A 342 -4.92 21.13 4.29
C SER A 342 -3.50 20.79 3.82
N GLY A 343 -3.14 19.51 3.84
CA GLY A 343 -1.82 19.02 3.43
C GLY A 343 -0.84 18.69 4.58
N GLN A 344 -1.27 18.77 5.84
CA GLN A 344 -0.51 18.21 6.97
C GLN A 344 -1.09 16.87 7.43
N VAL A 345 -0.22 15.87 7.57
CA VAL A 345 -0.53 14.57 8.13
C VAL A 345 -0.61 14.69 9.66
N ASP A 346 -1.69 14.17 10.25
CA ASP A 346 -1.86 14.12 11.70
C ASP A 346 -1.26 12.81 12.25
N TYR A 347 -0.03 12.88 12.75
CA TYR A 347 0.68 11.73 13.31
C TYR A 347 0.25 11.36 14.74
N ARG A 348 -0.74 12.04 15.33
CA ARG A 348 -1.16 11.76 16.71
C ARG A 348 -1.87 10.43 16.82
N ILE A 349 -1.45 9.61 17.78
CA ILE A 349 -2.12 8.34 18.11
C ILE A 349 -2.99 8.57 19.35
N HIS A 350 -4.24 8.11 19.33
CA HIS A 350 -5.10 8.16 20.51
C HIS A 350 -4.52 7.23 21.61
N PRO A 351 -4.35 7.69 22.87
CA PRO A 351 -3.68 6.90 23.91
C PRO A 351 -4.32 5.55 24.24
N HIS A 352 -5.61 5.37 23.93
CA HIS A 352 -6.28 4.08 24.09
C HIS A 352 -5.68 3.00 23.18
N TYR A 353 -5.19 3.33 21.98
CA TYR A 353 -4.55 2.35 21.09
C TYR A 353 -3.15 1.99 21.58
N LEU A 354 -2.40 2.94 22.15
CA LEU A 354 -1.14 2.65 22.86
C LEU A 354 -1.38 1.73 24.06
N THR A 355 -2.43 2.00 24.82
CA THR A 355 -2.86 1.17 25.95
C THR A 355 -3.23 -0.24 25.50
N LEU A 356 -4.01 -0.36 24.41
CA LEU A 356 -4.42 -1.65 23.86
C LEU A 356 -3.21 -2.46 23.41
N ALA A 357 -2.30 -1.86 22.63
CA ALA A 357 -1.08 -2.53 22.18
C ALA A 357 -0.20 -2.95 23.37
N ALA A 358 0.02 -2.07 24.35
CA ALA A 358 0.83 -2.40 25.52
C ALA A 358 0.24 -3.53 26.37
N LEU A 359 -1.06 -3.48 26.68
CA LEU A 359 -1.69 -4.48 27.57
C LEU A 359 -1.91 -5.84 26.89
N THR A 360 -1.99 -5.87 25.56
CA THR A 360 -2.07 -7.11 24.79
C THR A 360 -0.70 -7.65 24.40
N GLN A 361 0.40 -6.94 24.69
CA GLN A 361 1.73 -7.19 24.11
C GLN A 361 1.71 -7.22 22.57
N GLY A 362 0.78 -6.46 22.01
CA GLY A 362 0.61 -6.22 20.59
C GLY A 362 1.52 -5.10 20.07
N SER A 363 1.11 -4.50 18.96
CA SER A 363 1.87 -3.46 18.27
C SER A 363 0.96 -2.54 17.48
N ILE A 364 1.47 -1.36 17.14
CA ILE A 364 0.79 -0.38 16.28
C ILE A 364 1.56 -0.24 14.98
N HIS A 365 0.83 -0.18 13.88
CA HIS A 365 1.38 -0.11 12.53
C HIS A 365 0.70 1.04 11.78
N THR A 366 1.49 1.97 11.28
CA THR A 366 1.04 3.04 10.40
C THR A 366 1.59 2.82 8.99
N ARG A 367 1.35 3.76 8.07
CA ARG A 367 1.93 3.72 6.73
C ARG A 367 3.45 3.62 6.78
N SER A 368 4.10 4.39 7.67
CA SER A 368 5.55 4.54 7.73
C SER A 368 6.22 3.74 8.85
N ASP A 369 5.52 3.47 9.96
CA ASP A 369 6.17 3.04 11.20
C ASP A 369 5.55 1.78 11.79
N ASP A 370 6.40 0.98 12.45
CA ASP A 370 5.96 -0.08 13.36
C ASP A 370 6.40 0.26 14.78
N ILE A 371 5.45 0.18 15.71
CA ILE A 371 5.65 0.48 17.12
C ILE A 371 5.42 -0.82 17.90
N TYR A 372 6.52 -1.41 18.35
CA TYR A 372 6.56 -2.61 19.19
C TYR A 372 6.85 -2.24 20.65
N ASP A 373 6.79 -3.25 21.52
CA ASP A 373 7.38 -3.21 22.87
C ASP A 373 6.88 -2.10 23.79
N LEU A 374 5.69 -1.53 23.52
CA LEU A 374 5.05 -0.54 24.39
C LEU A 374 4.82 -1.06 25.82
N HIS A 375 4.74 -2.38 25.99
CA HIS A 375 4.63 -3.05 27.28
C HIS A 375 5.89 -2.92 28.15
N LEU A 376 7.07 -2.66 27.53
CA LEU A 376 8.35 -2.48 28.20
C LEU A 376 8.57 -1.07 28.75
N VAL A 377 7.79 -0.07 28.31
CA VAL A 377 7.86 1.29 28.86
C VAL A 377 7.55 1.20 30.36
N PRO A 378 8.41 1.64 31.28
CA PRO A 378 8.15 1.49 32.71
C PRO A 378 6.98 2.37 33.19
N GLU A 379 6.41 2.07 34.36
CA GLU A 379 5.47 2.98 35.05
C GLU A 379 6.11 4.37 35.24
N GLY A 380 5.40 5.43 34.86
CA GLY A 380 5.90 6.81 34.85
C GLY A 380 6.89 7.12 33.71
N GLY A 381 7.26 6.10 32.92
CA GLY A 381 8.08 6.24 31.72
C GLY A 381 7.32 6.94 30.60
N THR A 382 8.07 7.47 29.63
CA THR A 382 7.52 8.18 28.49
C THR A 382 7.83 7.48 27.17
N PHE A 383 6.91 7.59 26.22
CA PHE A 383 7.07 7.17 24.84
C PHE A 383 6.82 8.38 23.94
N GLN A 384 7.71 8.64 22.99
CA GLN A 384 7.56 9.74 22.04
C GLN A 384 7.30 9.19 20.65
N TYR A 385 6.31 9.74 19.96
CA TYR A 385 6.03 9.46 18.55
C TYR A 385 5.80 10.79 17.82
N HIS A 386 6.69 11.10 16.87
CA HIS A 386 6.81 12.44 16.26
C HIS A 386 6.84 13.57 17.30
N ASP A 387 5.88 14.49 17.21
CA ASP A 387 5.73 15.66 18.06
C ASP A 387 4.91 15.38 19.34
N GLN A 388 4.46 14.15 19.56
CA GLN A 388 3.66 13.78 20.73
C GLN A 388 4.45 12.98 21.76
N LEU A 389 4.32 13.41 23.01
CA LEU A 389 4.85 12.70 24.16
C LEU A 389 3.71 12.01 24.92
N TYR A 390 3.91 10.75 25.23
CA TYR A 390 2.98 9.93 26.00
C TYR A 390 3.64 9.47 27.30
N GLU A 391 2.84 9.28 28.34
CA GLU A 391 3.28 8.77 29.64
C GLU A 391 2.53 7.49 29.97
N ARG A 392 3.25 6.47 30.45
CA ARG A 392 2.65 5.23 30.95
C ARG A 392 2.26 5.40 32.40
N MET A 393 1.00 5.14 32.69
CA MET A 393 0.38 5.23 34.00
C MET A 393 0.58 3.95 34.80
N LYS A 394 0.33 4.03 36.12
CA LYS A 394 0.43 2.91 37.05
C LYS A 394 -0.48 1.72 36.72
N ASP A 395 -1.64 1.97 36.13
CA ASP A 395 -2.56 0.92 35.68
C ASP A 395 -2.16 0.33 34.30
N GLY A 396 -1.01 0.73 33.77
CA GLY A 396 -0.49 0.31 32.48
C GLY A 396 -1.07 1.09 31.29
N SER A 397 -2.04 1.97 31.50
CA SER A 397 -2.60 2.82 30.44
C SER A 397 -1.64 3.90 30.00
N PHE A 398 -1.84 4.45 28.81
CA PHE A 398 -1.11 5.61 28.29
C PHE A 398 -2.00 6.86 28.31
N ARG A 399 -1.39 8.02 28.54
CA ARG A 399 -2.00 9.33 28.33
C ARG A 399 -1.07 10.24 27.52
N THR A 400 -1.62 11.23 26.83
CA THR A 400 -0.82 12.32 26.25
C THR A 400 -0.26 13.18 27.38
N LYS A 401 1.06 13.37 27.40
CA LYS A 401 1.75 14.29 28.30
C LYS A 401 1.77 15.65 27.62
N ARG A 402 1.10 16.64 28.20
CA ARG A 402 1.17 18.02 27.72
C ARG A 402 2.41 18.67 28.31
N ASP A 403 3.22 19.31 27.48
CA ASP A 403 4.24 20.23 27.96
C ASP A 403 3.52 21.38 28.69
N PHE A 404 3.93 21.64 29.94
CA PHE A 404 3.38 22.72 30.77
C PHE A 404 4.05 24.05 30.45
#